data_AF-A0A2D9QP67-F1
#
_entry.id   AF-A0A2D9QP67-F1
#
_cell.length_a   1.000
_cell.length_b   1.000
_cell.length_c   1.000
_cell.angle_alpha   90.00
_cell.angle_beta   90.00
_cell.angle_gamma   90.00
#
_symmetry.space_group_name_H-M   'P 1'
#
loop_
_entity.id
_entity.type
_entity.pdbx_description
1 polymer ?
#
loop_
_entity_poly.entity_id
_entity_poly.type
_entity_poly.pdbx_seq_one_letter_code
_entity_poly.pdbx_strand_id
1 'polypeptide(L)'
;MAEESWLEQDRSRVFLNASRLALSDGQLSNGEKRILVKLAHALRLEEQEPKRIYDAILSGEAEQISGDRIEHSEMRLVYGQVLEAMLIHTDRSEEVIAQIAYLRRMFAIEDAEHRAIARSL
;
A
#
# COMPACT_ATOMS: atom_id res chain seq x y z
N MET A 1 21.97 10.62 3.74
CA MET A 1 20.75 11.36 4.12
C MET A 1 19.93 11.60 2.85
N ALA A 2 19.18 10.58 2.39
CA ALA A 2 18.35 10.63 1.19
C ALA A 2 17.14 9.68 1.30
N GLU A 3 16.76 9.26 2.52
CA GLU A 3 15.71 8.27 2.75
C GLU A 3 14.34 8.91 3.05
N GLU A 4 14.28 10.20 3.41
CA GLU A 4 13.02 10.89 3.74
C GLU A 4 12.11 11.14 2.52
N SER A 5 12.59 10.98 1.29
CA SER A 5 11.81 11.29 0.07
C SER A 5 10.66 10.31 -0.22
N TRP A 6 10.65 9.13 0.43
CA TRP A 6 9.69 8.06 0.11
C TRP A 6 8.79 7.69 1.29
N LEU A 7 9.08 8.20 2.48
CA LEU A 7 8.31 7.89 3.68
C LEU A 7 6.97 8.64 3.61
N GLU A 8 5.87 7.89 3.61
CA GLU A 8 4.52 8.46 3.66
C GLU A 8 3.83 8.02 4.96
N GLN A 9 3.42 9.01 5.77
CA GLN A 9 2.86 8.79 7.10
C GLN A 9 1.36 9.11 7.17
N ASP A 10 0.72 9.45 6.05
CA ASP A 10 -0.72 9.69 5.96
C ASP A 10 -1.40 8.46 5.34
N ARG A 11 -2.38 7.88 6.03
CA ARG A 11 -3.07 6.65 5.61
C ARG A 11 -3.72 6.78 4.24
N SER A 12 -4.40 7.88 3.96
CA SER A 12 -5.03 8.11 2.66
C SER A 12 -3.96 8.24 1.56
N ARG A 13 -2.85 8.91 1.85
CA ARG A 13 -1.76 9.11 0.88
C ARG A 13 -0.99 7.82 0.62
N VAL A 14 -0.79 6.96 1.61
CA VAL A 14 -0.25 5.60 1.44
C VAL A 14 -1.12 4.82 0.45
N PHE A 15 -2.43 4.81 0.67
CA PHE A 15 -3.37 4.12 -0.21
C PHE A 15 -3.37 4.73 -1.62
N LEU A 16 -3.41 6.06 -1.72
CA LEU A 16 -3.36 6.80 -2.98
C LEU A 16 -2.13 6.44 -3.82
N ASN A 17 -0.95 6.43 -3.19
CA ASN A 17 0.31 6.14 -3.85
C ASN A 17 0.35 4.68 -4.34
N ALA A 18 -0.16 3.73 -3.56
CA ALA A 18 -0.31 2.34 -3.97
C ALA A 18 -1.33 2.17 -5.12
N SER A 19 -2.47 2.85 -5.06
CA SER A 19 -3.49 2.85 -6.11
C SER A 19 -2.97 3.45 -7.41
N ARG A 20 -2.20 4.55 -7.35
CA ARG A 20 -1.56 5.16 -8.53
C ARG A 20 -0.58 4.20 -9.22
N LEU A 21 0.21 3.45 -8.45
CA LEU A 21 1.11 2.43 -8.99
C LEU A 21 0.32 1.32 -9.69
N ALA A 22 -0.70 0.79 -9.03
CA ALA A 22 -1.52 -0.30 -9.56
C ALA A 22 -2.34 0.13 -10.79
N LEU A 23 -2.75 1.39 -10.88
CA LEU A 23 -3.47 1.94 -12.03
C LEU A 23 -2.54 2.44 -13.17
N SER A 24 -1.24 2.19 -13.10
CA SER A 24 -0.28 2.77 -14.05
C SER A 24 -0.49 2.34 -15.50
N ASP A 25 -1.05 1.15 -15.72
CA ASP A 25 -1.42 0.63 -17.05
C ASP A 25 -2.90 0.91 -17.42
N GLY A 26 -3.63 1.59 -16.54
CA GLY A 26 -5.05 1.92 -16.70
C GLY A 26 -6.01 0.78 -16.40
N GLN A 27 -5.55 -0.38 -15.91
CA GLN A 27 -6.38 -1.51 -15.52
C GLN A 27 -6.04 -1.98 -14.10
N LEU A 28 -6.87 -2.84 -13.53
CA LEU A 28 -6.58 -3.51 -12.27
C LEU A 28 -6.93 -4.99 -12.41
N SER A 29 -5.90 -5.83 -12.36
CA SER A 29 -6.02 -7.27 -12.23
C SER A 29 -6.66 -7.67 -10.90
N ASN A 30 -7.09 -8.92 -10.78
CA ASN A 30 -7.65 -9.44 -9.53
C ASN A 30 -6.61 -9.48 -8.40
N GLY A 31 -5.33 -9.73 -8.73
CA GLY A 31 -4.23 -9.68 -7.78
C GLY A 31 -4.05 -8.28 -7.21
N GLU A 32 -4.01 -7.26 -8.06
CA GLU A 32 -3.86 -5.86 -7.65
C GLU A 32 -5.06 -5.38 -6.83
N LYS A 33 -6.29 -5.67 -7.27
CA LYS A 33 -7.51 -5.35 -6.50
C LYS A 33 -7.46 -5.95 -5.11
N ARG A 34 -7.04 -7.21 -4.98
CA ARG A 34 -6.94 -7.90 -3.69
C ARG A 34 -5.92 -7.23 -2.77
N ILE A 35 -4.76 -6.85 -3.29
CA ILE A 35 -3.75 -6.11 -2.53
C ILE A 35 -4.31 -4.76 -2.06
N LEU A 36 -4.95 -4.00 -2.94
CA LEU A 36 -5.56 -2.71 -2.58
C LEU A 36 -6.66 -2.87 -1.53
N VAL A 37 -7.56 -3.85 -1.68
CA VAL A 37 -8.60 -4.13 -0.67
C VAL A 37 -7.98 -4.47 0.68
N LYS A 38 -6.95 -5.34 0.71
CA LYS A 38 -6.26 -5.68 1.96
C LYS A 38 -5.55 -4.47 2.57
N LEU A 39 -4.94 -3.63 1.74
CA LEU A 39 -4.26 -2.41 2.17
C LEU A 39 -5.24 -1.40 2.78
N ALA A 40 -6.39 -1.14 2.15
CA ALA A 40 -7.44 -0.26 2.69
C ALA A 40 -7.92 -0.73 4.06
N HIS A 41 -8.17 -2.04 4.20
CA HIS A 41 -8.58 -2.63 5.47
C HIS A 41 -7.46 -2.51 6.53
N ALA A 42 -6.22 -2.82 6.18
CA ALA A 42 -5.08 -2.74 7.09
C ALA A 42 -4.83 -1.30 7.57
N LEU A 43 -4.99 -0.32 6.68
CA LEU A 43 -4.94 1.11 6.97
C LEU A 43 -6.16 1.61 7.72
N ARG A 44 -7.19 0.79 7.95
CA ARG A 44 -8.44 1.17 8.62
C ARG A 44 -9.09 2.41 8.00
N LEU A 45 -9.05 2.51 6.67
CA LEU A 45 -9.71 3.61 5.96
C LEU A 45 -11.21 3.55 6.19
N GLU A 46 -11.86 4.71 6.20
CA GLU A 46 -13.32 4.78 6.27
C GLU A 46 -13.96 4.16 5.02
N GLU A 47 -15.21 3.70 5.13
CA GLU A 47 -15.89 2.97 4.04
C GLU A 47 -15.88 3.71 2.69
N GLN A 48 -16.04 5.03 2.71
CA GLN A 48 -16.08 5.86 1.49
C GLN A 48 -14.72 6.39 1.06
N GLU A 49 -13.70 6.21 1.89
CA GLU A 49 -12.39 6.81 1.68
C GLU A 49 -11.62 6.21 0.49
N PRO A 50 -11.58 4.87 0.28
CA PRO A 50 -10.99 4.31 -0.93
C PRO A 50 -11.60 4.87 -2.21
N LYS A 51 -12.94 5.00 -2.25
CA LYS A 51 -13.65 5.55 -3.40
C LYS A 51 -13.26 7.02 -3.63
N ARG A 52 -13.29 7.85 -2.59
CA ARG A 52 -12.85 9.26 -2.65
C ARG A 52 -11.44 9.40 -3.21
N ILE A 53 -10.53 8.50 -2.82
CA ILE A 53 -9.15 8.49 -3.31
C ILE A 53 -9.09 8.12 -4.79
N TYR A 54 -9.84 7.10 -5.24
CA TYR A 54 -9.93 6.75 -6.66
C TYR A 54 -10.49 7.90 -7.50
N ASP A 55 -11.57 8.53 -7.04
CA ASP A 55 -12.20 9.67 -7.73
C ASP A 55 -11.20 10.84 -7.85
N ALA A 56 -10.42 11.11 -6.81
CA ALA A 56 -9.38 12.14 -6.84
C ALA A 56 -8.21 11.80 -7.79
N ILE A 57 -7.83 10.53 -7.91
CA ILE A 57 -6.83 10.09 -8.90
C ILE A 57 -7.34 10.36 -10.32
N LEU A 58 -8.60 10.02 -10.60
CA LEU A 58 -9.21 10.17 -11.93
C LEU A 58 -9.45 11.63 -12.31
N SER A 59 -9.82 12.47 -11.35
CA SER A 59 -10.08 13.91 -11.55
C SER A 59 -8.82 14.79 -11.53
N GLY A 60 -7.65 14.23 -11.19
CA GLY A 60 -6.41 14.99 -11.05
C GLY A 60 -6.35 15.88 -9.80
N GLU A 61 -7.07 15.48 -8.74
CA GLU A 61 -7.22 16.21 -7.46
C GLU A 61 -6.54 15.50 -6.28
N ALA A 62 -5.68 14.53 -6.57
CA ALA A 62 -4.99 13.68 -5.59
C ALA A 62 -4.20 14.46 -4.52
N GLU A 63 -3.76 15.66 -4.82
CA GLU A 63 -2.99 16.55 -3.96
C GLU A 63 -3.85 17.12 -2.82
N GLN A 64 -5.18 17.01 -2.94
CA GLN A 64 -6.15 17.37 -1.89
C GLN A 64 -6.40 16.22 -0.91
N ILE A 65 -5.89 15.01 -1.20
CA ILE A 65 -6.08 13.84 -0.34
C ILE A 65 -5.17 13.93 0.87
N SER A 66 -5.80 13.79 2.03
CA SER A 66 -5.18 13.60 3.33
C SER A 66 -6.09 12.72 4.18
N GLY A 67 -5.50 12.16 5.22
CA GLY A 67 -6.16 11.38 6.27
C GLY A 67 -5.31 11.30 7.52
N ASP A 68 -5.60 10.28 8.33
CA ASP A 68 -4.97 10.14 9.63
C ASP A 68 -3.51 9.70 9.52
N ARG A 69 -2.71 10.11 10.50
CA ARG A 69 -1.33 9.66 10.64
C ARG A 69 -1.28 8.16 10.89
N ILE A 70 -0.29 7.49 10.31
CA ILE A 70 0.10 6.13 10.65
C ILE A 70 1.47 6.14 11.33
N GLU A 71 1.58 5.49 12.48
CA GLU A 71 2.83 5.38 13.22
C GLU A 71 3.72 4.27 12.65
N HIS A 72 5.05 4.36 12.86
CA HIS A 72 6.00 3.36 12.34
C HIS A 72 5.68 1.92 12.77
N SER A 73 5.21 1.71 14.00
CA SER A 73 4.79 0.39 14.47
C SER A 73 3.58 -0.14 13.69
N GLU A 74 2.65 0.73 13.34
CA GLU A 74 1.47 0.40 12.55
C GLU A 74 1.83 0.12 11.09
N MET A 75 2.77 0.87 10.50
CA MET A 75 3.27 0.62 9.14
C MET A 75 3.78 -0.82 8.96
N ARG A 76 4.56 -1.33 9.93
CA ARG A 76 5.00 -2.74 9.94
C ARG A 76 3.82 -3.71 9.95
N LEU A 77 2.80 -3.44 10.76
CA LEU A 77 1.62 -4.30 10.87
C LEU A 77 0.83 -4.30 9.55
N VAL A 78 0.63 -3.11 8.96
CA VAL A 78 -0.01 -2.96 7.65
C VAL A 78 0.75 -3.74 6.58
N TYR A 79 2.07 -3.57 6.52
CA TYR A 79 2.91 -4.30 5.60
C TYR A 79 2.80 -5.81 5.76
N GLY A 80 2.88 -6.32 7.00
CA GLY A 80 2.76 -7.76 7.28
C GLY A 80 1.43 -8.33 6.82
N GLN A 81 0.31 -7.64 7.09
CA GLN A 81 -1.01 -8.06 6.65
C GLN A 81 -1.16 -8.10 5.12
N VAL A 82 -0.58 -7.13 4.42
CA VAL A 82 -0.62 -7.09 2.95
C VAL A 82 0.32 -8.14 2.34
N LEU A 83 1.49 -8.34 2.94
CA LEU A 83 2.44 -9.38 2.55
C LEU A 83 1.83 -10.79 2.71
N GLU A 84 1.16 -11.05 3.83
CA GLU A 84 0.42 -12.30 4.06
C GLU A 84 -0.59 -12.57 2.94
N ALA A 85 -1.37 -11.57 2.54
CA ALA A 85 -2.33 -11.69 1.45
C ALA A 85 -1.66 -11.95 0.09
N MET A 86 -0.43 -11.51 -0.13
CA MET A 86 0.34 -11.89 -1.32
C MET A 86 0.83 -13.35 -1.23
N LEU A 87 1.28 -13.79 -0.05
CA LEU A 87 1.85 -15.12 0.16
C LEU A 87 0.81 -16.25 0.16
N ILE A 88 -0.41 -16.01 0.64
CA ILE A 88 -1.46 -17.07 0.65
C ILE A 88 -1.92 -17.42 -0.77
N HIS A 89 -1.88 -16.46 -1.68
CA HIS A 89 -2.40 -16.62 -3.02
C HIS A 89 -1.34 -17.12 -4.01
N THR A 90 -1.78 -17.93 -4.97
CA THR A 90 -0.93 -18.54 -6.00
C THR A 90 -0.76 -17.66 -7.24
N ASP A 91 -1.63 -16.67 -7.45
CA ASP A 91 -1.56 -15.68 -8.53
C ASP A 91 -0.67 -14.49 -8.13
N ARG A 92 0.65 -14.74 -8.08
CA ARG A 92 1.66 -13.71 -7.79
C ARG A 92 2.27 -13.19 -9.10
N SER A 93 1.65 -12.18 -9.69
CA SER A 93 2.19 -11.52 -10.88
C SER A 93 3.32 -10.56 -10.55
N GLU A 94 4.07 -10.12 -11.57
CA GLU A 94 5.14 -9.13 -11.39
C GLU A 94 4.60 -7.80 -10.84
N GLU A 95 3.39 -7.39 -11.23
CA GLU A 95 2.71 -6.18 -10.76
C GLU A 95 2.33 -6.27 -9.28
N VAL A 96 1.90 -7.45 -8.82
CA VAL A 96 1.63 -7.72 -7.41
C VAL A 96 2.92 -7.66 -6.60
N ILE A 97 4.01 -8.26 -7.10
CA ILE A 97 5.32 -8.19 -6.45
C ILE A 97 5.82 -6.74 -6.38
N ALA A 98 5.63 -5.97 -7.46
CA ALA A 98 6.00 -4.55 -7.51
C ALA A 98 5.24 -3.71 -6.47
N GLN A 99 3.94 -3.96 -6.25
CA GLN A 99 3.18 -3.29 -5.19
C GLN A 99 3.72 -3.60 -3.79
N ILE A 100 4.08 -4.84 -3.51
CA ILE A 100 4.69 -5.21 -2.22
C ILE A 100 6.04 -4.53 -2.03
N ALA A 101 6.88 -4.51 -3.07
CA ALA A 101 8.17 -3.83 -3.04
C ALA A 101 8.02 -2.31 -2.84
N TYR A 102 7.03 -1.71 -3.52
CA TYR A 102 6.70 -0.30 -3.39
C TYR A 102 6.25 0.05 -1.97
N LEU A 103 5.31 -0.71 -1.41
CA LEU A 103 4.81 -0.51 -0.05
C LEU A 103 5.94 -0.67 0.98
N ARG A 104 6.80 -1.67 0.78
CA ARG A 104 7.99 -1.90 1.62
C ARG A 104 8.90 -0.67 1.64
N ARG A 105 9.18 -0.10 0.47
CA ARG A 105 10.01 1.12 0.34
C ARG A 105 9.33 2.33 0.98
N MET A 106 8.04 2.50 0.76
CA MET A 106 7.25 3.62 1.30
C MET A 106 7.20 3.63 2.83
N PHE A 107 7.24 2.44 3.45
CA PHE A 107 7.34 2.30 4.90
C PHE A 107 8.77 2.22 5.44
N ALA A 108 9.77 2.42 4.58
CA ALA A 108 11.20 2.30 4.93
C ALA A 108 11.55 0.97 5.62
N ILE A 109 10.92 -0.13 5.19
CA ILE A 109 11.13 -1.45 5.79
C ILE A 109 12.41 -2.07 5.23
N GLU A 110 13.41 -2.19 6.11
CA GLU A 110 14.71 -2.75 5.77
C GLU A 110 14.66 -4.26 5.53
N ASP A 111 15.73 -4.78 4.96
CA ASP A 111 15.89 -6.19 4.59
C ASP A 111 15.77 -7.12 5.80
N ALA A 112 16.38 -6.74 6.92
CA ALA A 112 16.33 -7.52 8.15
C ALA A 112 14.90 -7.57 8.73
N GLU A 113 14.20 -6.44 8.69
CA GLU A 113 12.82 -6.30 9.16
C GLU A 113 11.84 -7.06 8.26
N HIS A 114 11.95 -6.92 6.93
CA HIS A 114 11.17 -7.70 5.98
C HIS A 114 11.31 -9.20 6.21
N ARG A 115 12.56 -9.69 6.38
CA ARG A 115 12.81 -11.11 6.67
C ARG A 115 12.24 -11.55 8.02
N ALA A 116 12.24 -10.68 9.02
CA ALA A 116 11.65 -10.97 10.32
C ALA A 116 10.12 -11.10 10.21
N ILE A 117 9.46 -10.15 9.52
CA ILE A 117 8.02 -10.18 9.26
C ILE A 117 7.66 -11.44 8.48
N ALA A 118 8.34 -11.72 7.36
CA ALA A 118 8.05 -12.88 6.51
C ALA A 118 8.21 -14.23 7.23
N ARG A 119 9.09 -14.34 8.23
CA ARG A 119 9.24 -15.57 9.04
C ARG A 119 8.18 -15.72 10.14
N SER A 120 7.48 -14.63 10.47
CA SER A 120 6.43 -14.64 11.50
C SER A 120 5.03 -14.88 10.94
N LEU A 121 4.90 -14.95 9.61
CA LEU A 121 3.69 -15.33 8.88
C LEU A 121 3.67 -16.85 8.68
#